data_AF-A0A959WYW0-F1
#
_entry.id   AF-A0A959WYW0-F1
#
_cell.length_a   1.000
_cell.length_b   1.000
_cell.length_c   1.000
_cell.angle_alpha   90.00
_cell.angle_beta   90.00
_cell.angle_gamma   90.00
#
_symmetry.space_group_name_H-M   'P 1'
#
loop_
_entity.id
_entity.type
_entity.pdbx_description
1 polymer ?
#
loop_
_entity_poly.entity_id
_entity_poly.type
_entity_poly.pdbx_seq_one_letter_code
_entity_poly.pdbx_strand_id
1 'polypeptide(L)'
;MDIDLSALRAIERDKEIPLEYLLKALEDALLNAYLKTDGAKPGARVVLDRKLGTVAVMVPDLNEDGEQVGEYDDTPADFGRVAAATARQVIFQRLREHEDEQKYGRFAASEGDILTGVIQQDRDTRSVRVDLGQIEAIMPLAEQAPGEEYTHGKRMRVYVVSVRKELRGPQVIVSRTHPNLVKKLFALEVPEIEQGIVEIKEIAREAGHRSKIAVHSNNPEVNAKGACIGPMGQRVRAVMHELNEEKIDIV
;
A
#
# COMPACT_ATOMS: atom_id res chain seq x y z
N MET A 1 25.75 -17.38 23.08
CA MET A 1 25.59 -17.79 21.67
C MET A 1 24.41 -17.02 21.14
N ASP A 2 24.66 -15.80 20.66
CA ASP A 2 23.73 -14.72 20.93
C ASP A 2 23.10 -14.20 19.65
N ILE A 3 21.77 -14.12 19.66
CA ILE A 3 21.06 -13.26 18.74
C ILE A 3 21.46 -11.83 19.11
N ASP A 4 21.90 -11.05 18.12
CA ASP A 4 22.25 -9.65 18.35
C ASP A 4 20.99 -8.83 18.67
N LEU A 5 20.73 -8.68 19.97
CA LEU A 5 19.61 -7.92 20.51
C LEU A 5 19.75 -6.41 20.24
N SER A 6 20.92 -5.92 19.85
CA SER A 6 21.11 -4.49 19.54
C SER A 6 20.31 -4.07 18.30
N ALA A 7 20.20 -4.95 17.30
CA ALA A 7 19.38 -4.71 16.10
C ALA A 7 17.89 -4.66 16.42
N LEU A 8 17.41 -5.53 17.32
CA LEU A 8 16.01 -5.55 17.75
C LEU A 8 15.64 -4.28 18.54
N ARG A 9 16.54 -3.81 19.42
CA ARG A 9 16.36 -2.55 20.15
C ARG A 9 16.42 -1.32 19.25
N ALA A 10 17.26 -1.34 18.21
CA ALA A 10 17.30 -0.28 17.21
C ALA A 10 15.97 -0.16 16.46
N ILE A 11 15.37 -1.30 16.08
CA ILE A 11 14.07 -1.33 15.39
C ILE A 11 12.94 -0.83 16.29
N GLU A 12 12.93 -1.22 17.57
CA GLU A 12 11.96 -0.71 18.54
C GLU A 12 12.02 0.82 18.63
N ARG A 13 13.23 1.39 18.64
CA ARG A 13 13.44 2.83 18.72
C ARG A 13 13.07 3.58 17.45
N ASP A 14 13.41 3.05 16.30
CA ASP A 14 13.27 3.76 15.01
C ASP A 14 11.88 3.59 14.38
N LYS A 15 11.19 2.48 14.66
CA LYS A 15 9.96 2.08 13.98
C LYS A 15 8.77 1.89 14.93
N GLU A 16 8.94 2.20 16.22
CA GLU A 16 7.89 2.10 17.25
C GLU A 16 7.23 0.70 17.32
N ILE A 17 7.96 -0.35 16.92
CA ILE A 17 7.48 -1.74 17.04
C ILE A 17 7.86 -2.25 18.43
N PRO A 18 6.90 -2.64 19.29
CA PRO A 18 7.22 -3.12 20.63
C PRO A 18 8.15 -4.33 20.59
N LEU A 19 9.23 -4.31 21.39
CA LEU A 19 10.21 -5.41 21.41
C LEU A 19 9.55 -6.76 21.72
N GLU A 20 8.54 -6.78 22.58
CA GLU A 20 7.80 -8.00 22.93
C GLU A 20 7.15 -8.67 21.72
N TYR A 21 6.64 -7.89 20.77
CA TYR A 21 6.05 -8.43 19.54
C TYR A 21 7.12 -9.08 18.64
N LEU A 22 8.30 -8.46 18.55
CA LEU A 22 9.42 -8.99 17.78
C LEU A 22 9.98 -10.28 18.40
N LEU A 23 10.09 -10.32 19.74
CA LEU A 23 10.55 -11.48 20.48
C LEU A 23 9.63 -12.68 20.28
N LYS A 24 8.32 -12.47 20.42
CA LYS A 24 7.33 -13.53 20.20
C LYS A 24 7.37 -14.08 18.77
N ALA A 25 7.45 -13.18 17.78
CA ALA A 25 7.57 -13.59 16.38
C ALA A 25 8.85 -14.41 16.13
N LEU A 26 9.93 -14.08 16.84
CA LEU A 26 11.18 -14.80 16.75
C LEU A 26 11.08 -16.19 17.38
N GLU A 27 10.51 -16.30 18.57
CA GLU A 27 10.26 -17.59 19.25
C GLU A 27 9.42 -18.53 18.36
N ASP A 28 8.33 -18.02 17.77
CA ASP A 28 7.48 -18.79 16.84
C ASP A 28 8.25 -19.27 15.60
N ALA A 29 9.11 -18.41 15.03
CA ALA A 29 9.90 -18.76 13.86
C ALA A 29 11.02 -19.76 14.17
N LEU A 30 11.64 -19.62 15.34
CA LEU A 30 12.66 -20.55 15.83
C LEU A 30 12.04 -21.91 16.15
N LEU A 31 10.85 -21.94 16.75
CA LEU A 31 10.12 -23.19 16.97
C LEU A 31 9.84 -23.90 15.65
N ASN A 32 9.35 -23.18 14.63
CA ASN A 32 9.16 -23.72 13.30
C ASN A 32 10.46 -24.22 12.65
N ALA A 33 11.60 -23.63 12.97
CA ALA A 33 12.91 -24.11 12.51
C ALA A 33 13.34 -25.39 13.24
N TYR A 34 13.13 -25.47 14.56
CA TYR A 34 13.38 -26.67 15.36
C TYR A 34 12.51 -27.84 14.91
N LEU A 35 11.21 -27.63 14.67
CA LEU A 35 10.30 -28.69 14.18
C LEU A 35 10.69 -29.28 12.81
N LYS A 36 11.56 -28.60 12.05
CA LYS A 36 12.12 -29.09 10.78
C LYS A 36 13.47 -29.80 10.93
N THR A 37 14.05 -29.82 12.12
CA THR A 37 15.29 -30.56 12.39
C THR A 37 15.01 -32.03 12.68
N ASP A 38 15.95 -32.90 12.30
CA ASP A 38 15.89 -34.32 12.61
C ASP A 38 15.99 -34.52 14.13
N GLY A 39 14.97 -35.17 14.72
CA GLY A 39 14.90 -35.41 16.17
C GLY A 39 13.94 -34.50 16.95
N ALA A 40 13.22 -33.60 16.26
CA ALA A 40 12.26 -32.70 16.88
C ALA A 40 11.22 -33.42 17.76
N LYS A 41 11.01 -32.90 18.97
CA LYS A 41 10.04 -33.43 19.93
C LYS A 41 8.72 -32.66 19.88
N PRO A 42 7.57 -33.35 19.95
CA PRO A 42 6.27 -32.69 20.01
C PRO A 42 6.12 -31.90 21.32
N GLY A 43 5.42 -30.77 21.26
CA GLY A 43 5.18 -29.92 22.43
C GLY A 43 6.34 -28.98 22.82
N ALA A 44 7.42 -28.96 22.04
CA ALA A 44 8.54 -28.04 22.28
C ALA A 44 8.10 -26.57 22.25
N ARG A 45 8.71 -25.76 23.12
CA ARG A 45 8.60 -24.29 23.13
C ARG A 45 9.98 -23.67 23.08
N VAL A 46 10.11 -22.56 22.36
CA VAL A 46 11.37 -21.80 22.33
C VAL A 46 11.27 -20.63 23.29
N VAL A 47 12.33 -20.43 24.07
CA VAL A 47 12.46 -19.30 24.99
C VAL A 47 13.66 -18.46 24.58
N LEU A 48 13.44 -17.16 24.39
CA LEU A 48 14.53 -16.21 24.18
C LEU A 48 14.78 -15.36 25.42
N ASP A 49 16.01 -15.39 25.93
CA ASP A 49 16.42 -14.48 26.99
C ASP A 49 16.59 -13.04 26.44
N ARG A 50 15.80 -12.11 26.97
CA ARG A 50 15.77 -10.68 26.56
C ARG A 50 17.04 -9.89 26.89
N LYS A 51 17.89 -10.41 27.77
CA LYS A 51 19.14 -9.78 28.21
C LYS A 51 20.35 -10.40 27.53
N LEU A 52 20.37 -11.73 27.48
CA LEU A 52 21.52 -12.49 26.98
C LEU A 52 21.41 -12.82 25.49
N GLY A 53 20.21 -12.80 24.91
CA GLY A 53 20.00 -13.20 23.50
C GLY A 53 20.19 -14.69 23.27
N THR A 54 20.22 -15.47 24.35
CA THR A 54 20.36 -16.92 24.34
C THR A 54 19.01 -17.56 24.04
N VAL A 55 19.03 -18.52 23.12
CA VAL A 55 17.87 -19.31 22.71
C VAL A 55 17.95 -20.67 23.40
N ALA A 56 16.87 -21.08 24.04
CA ALA A 56 16.72 -22.44 24.57
C ALA A 56 15.44 -23.07 24.02
N VAL A 57 15.52 -24.34 23.62
CA VAL A 57 14.38 -25.16 23.21
C VAL A 57 13.98 -26.03 24.39
N MET A 58 12.83 -25.72 25.00
CA MET A 58 12.30 -26.46 26.14
C MET A 58 11.29 -27.49 25.65
N VAL A 59 11.50 -28.76 25.97
CA VAL A 59 10.60 -29.85 25.62
C VAL A 59 9.88 -30.32 26.88
N PRO A 60 8.55 -30.55 26.85
CA PRO A 60 7.82 -31.07 27.99
C PRO A 60 8.28 -32.48 28.31
N ASP A 61 8.57 -32.71 29.58
CA ASP A 61 8.83 -34.03 30.14
C ASP A 61 7.49 -34.64 30.58
N LEU A 62 7.11 -35.76 29.97
CA LEU A 62 5.83 -36.42 30.19
C LEU A 62 6.04 -37.72 30.98
N ASN A 63 5.24 -37.94 32.01
CA ASN A 63 5.24 -39.20 32.75
C ASN A 63 4.55 -40.34 31.96
N GLU A 64 4.53 -41.54 32.53
CA GLU A 64 3.90 -42.73 31.90
C GLU A 64 2.40 -42.54 31.62
N ASP A 65 1.74 -41.63 32.36
CA ASP A 65 0.32 -41.28 32.21
C ASP A 65 0.07 -40.12 31.21
N GLY A 66 1.13 -39.56 30.62
CA GLY A 66 1.06 -38.44 29.66
C GLY A 66 0.88 -37.06 30.30
N GLU A 67 1.02 -36.95 31.62
CA GLU A 67 0.99 -35.68 32.35
C GLU A 67 2.38 -35.02 32.34
N GLN A 68 2.41 -33.69 32.18
CA GLN A 68 3.65 -32.92 32.18
C GLN A 68 4.21 -32.80 33.60
N VAL A 69 5.37 -33.40 33.82
CA VAL A 69 6.10 -33.40 35.11
C VAL A 69 7.22 -32.36 35.14
N GLY A 70 7.68 -31.89 33.98
CA GLY A 70 8.73 -30.88 33.89
C GLY A 70 9.00 -30.44 32.46
N GLU A 71 10.14 -29.80 32.27
CA GLU A 71 10.70 -29.47 30.95
C GLU A 71 12.22 -29.66 30.98
N TYR A 72 12.79 -30.09 29.85
CA TYR A 72 14.23 -30.21 29.68
C TYR A 72 14.70 -29.46 28.42
N ASP A 73 15.98 -29.06 28.41
CA ASP A 73 16.59 -28.36 27.28
C ASP A 73 17.04 -29.37 26.21
N ASP A 74 16.47 -29.26 25.01
CA ASP A 74 16.79 -30.08 23.83
C ASP A 74 17.43 -29.24 22.72
N THR A 75 18.06 -28.12 23.06
CA THR A 75 18.66 -27.22 22.07
C THR A 75 19.77 -27.92 21.28
N PRO A 76 19.64 -28.09 19.95
CA PRO A 76 20.68 -28.71 19.15
C PRO A 76 21.98 -27.90 19.14
N ALA A 77 23.14 -28.57 19.05
CA ALA A 77 24.44 -27.91 19.13
C ALA A 77 24.67 -26.80 18.07
N ASP A 78 24.15 -26.99 16.84
CA ASP A 78 24.26 -26.02 15.73
C ASP A 78 23.07 -25.04 15.65
N PHE A 79 22.15 -25.08 16.61
CA PHE A 79 20.90 -24.32 16.55
C PHE A 79 21.12 -22.82 16.61
N GLY A 80 22.22 -22.34 17.22
CA GLY A 80 22.54 -20.91 17.24
C GLY A 80 22.75 -20.30 15.85
N ARG A 81 23.32 -21.05 14.89
CA ARG A 81 23.48 -20.58 13.50
C ARG A 81 22.12 -20.47 12.80
N VAL A 82 21.27 -21.48 12.99
CA VAL A 82 19.89 -21.48 12.50
C VAL A 82 19.14 -20.30 13.11
N ALA A 83 19.32 -20.07 14.42
CA ALA A 83 18.66 -19.01 15.14
C ALA A 83 19.06 -17.62 14.66
N ALA A 84 20.35 -17.37 14.43
CA ALA A 84 20.82 -16.11 13.88
C ALA A 84 20.34 -15.85 12.44
N ALA A 85 20.25 -16.89 11.60
CA ALA A 85 19.71 -16.77 10.24
C ALA A 85 18.21 -16.47 10.25
N THR A 86 17.44 -17.23 11.03
CA THR A 86 16.01 -17.04 11.23
C THR A 86 15.72 -15.67 11.84
N ALA A 87 16.52 -15.23 12.82
CA ALA A 87 16.36 -13.91 13.43
C ALA A 87 16.45 -12.77 12.44
N ARG A 88 17.48 -12.79 11.58
CA ARG A 88 17.60 -11.80 10.50
C ARG A 88 16.39 -11.82 9.58
N GLN A 89 15.94 -13.01 9.17
CA GLN A 89 14.78 -13.15 8.30
C GLN A 89 13.50 -12.59 8.93
N VAL A 90 13.21 -12.95 10.17
CA VAL A 90 12.02 -12.47 10.91
C VAL A 90 12.09 -10.96 11.08
N ILE A 91 13.24 -10.42 11.46
CA ILE A 91 13.46 -8.98 11.57
C ILE A 91 13.15 -8.26 10.26
N PHE A 92 13.75 -8.71 9.15
CA PHE A 92 13.51 -8.10 7.83
C PHE A 92 12.04 -8.21 7.41
N GLN A 93 11.40 -9.35 7.68
CA GLN A 93 9.99 -9.54 7.39
C GLN A 93 9.11 -8.57 8.20
N ARG A 94 9.34 -8.45 9.51
CA ARG A 94 8.58 -7.53 10.38
C ARG A 94 8.79 -6.08 10.00
N LEU A 95 10.02 -5.70 9.66
CA LEU A 95 10.31 -4.35 9.18
C LEU A 95 9.53 -4.04 7.90
N ARG A 96 9.51 -4.98 6.94
CA ARG A 96 8.75 -4.84 5.71
C ARG A 96 7.25 -4.77 5.96
N GLU A 97 6.69 -5.65 6.79
CA GLU A 97 5.27 -5.65 7.14
C GLU A 97 4.83 -4.30 7.75
N HIS A 98 5.65 -3.74 8.64
CA HIS A 98 5.38 -2.44 9.23
C HIS A 98 5.43 -1.31 8.19
N GLU A 99 6.42 -1.32 7.29
CA GLU A 99 6.49 -0.34 6.20
C GLU A 99 5.30 -0.46 5.23
N ASP A 100 4.90 -1.69 4.91
CA ASP A 100 3.75 -1.98 4.05
C ASP A 100 2.44 -1.53 4.71
N GLU A 101 2.30 -1.68 6.02
CA GLU A 101 1.15 -1.19 6.77
C GLU A 101 1.09 0.34 6.82
N GLN A 102 2.22 1.00 7.05
CA GLN A 102 2.29 2.47 6.97
C GLN A 102 1.92 2.99 5.58
N LYS A 103 2.45 2.37 4.52
CA LYS A 103 2.10 2.73 3.14
C LYS A 103 0.62 2.52 2.87
N TYR A 104 0.07 1.36 3.25
CA TYR A 104 -1.36 1.09 3.11
C TYR A 104 -2.22 2.15 3.80
N GLY A 105 -1.92 2.48 5.07
CA GLY A 105 -2.66 3.48 5.83
C GLY A 105 -2.70 4.86 5.15
N ARG A 106 -1.59 5.27 4.52
CA ARG A 106 -1.51 6.54 3.78
C ARG A 106 -2.39 6.55 2.53
N PHE A 107 -2.35 5.48 1.73
CA PHE A 107 -3.06 5.44 0.45
C PHE A 107 -4.53 5.00 0.57
N ALA A 108 -4.90 4.26 1.61
CA ALA A 108 -6.29 3.85 1.84
C ALA A 108 -7.25 5.05 1.93
N ALA A 109 -6.80 6.16 2.51
CA ALA A 109 -7.58 7.41 2.56
C ALA A 109 -7.67 8.14 1.21
N SER A 110 -6.78 7.81 0.26
CA SER A 110 -6.76 8.38 -1.09
C SER A 110 -7.63 7.60 -2.07
N GLU A 111 -8.23 6.48 -1.67
CA GLU A 111 -9.17 5.74 -2.53
C GLU A 111 -10.35 6.64 -2.92
N GLY A 112 -10.64 6.68 -4.22
CA GLY A 112 -11.64 7.58 -4.77
C GLY A 112 -11.19 9.03 -4.93
N ASP A 113 -9.89 9.31 -4.76
CA ASP A 113 -9.30 10.64 -4.99
C ASP A 113 -8.33 10.68 -6.18
N ILE A 114 -7.85 11.87 -6.50
CA ILE A 114 -6.88 12.11 -7.56
C ILE A 114 -5.47 12.31 -6.98
N LEU A 115 -4.49 11.64 -7.55
CA LEU A 115 -3.08 11.82 -7.18
C LEU A 115 -2.27 12.20 -8.42
N THR A 116 -1.18 12.93 -8.20
CA THR A 116 -0.21 13.22 -9.26
C THR A 116 0.94 12.24 -9.17
N GLY A 117 1.28 11.61 -10.30
CA GLY A 117 2.39 10.67 -10.37
C GLY A 117 3.24 10.85 -11.61
N VAL A 118 4.35 10.10 -11.65
CA VAL A 118 5.29 10.06 -12.77
C VAL A 118 5.28 8.68 -13.39
N ILE A 119 5.12 8.60 -14.71
CA ILE A 119 5.14 7.32 -15.42
C ILE A 119 6.54 6.70 -15.34
N GLN A 120 6.61 5.47 -14.85
CA GLN A 120 7.84 4.70 -14.76
C GLN A 120 8.03 3.83 -16.00
N GLN A 121 9.29 3.57 -16.33
CA GLN A 121 9.63 2.69 -17.43
C GLN A 121 9.31 1.25 -17.02
N ASP A 122 8.40 0.60 -17.73
CA ASP A 122 8.14 -0.84 -17.57
C ASP A 122 8.57 -1.60 -18.82
N ARG A 123 9.00 -2.84 -18.63
CA ARG A 123 9.34 -3.79 -19.70
C ARG A 123 8.08 -4.49 -20.23
N ASP A 124 7.04 -4.59 -19.41
CA ASP A 124 5.75 -5.12 -19.81
C ASP A 124 4.89 -4.00 -20.42
N THR A 125 4.43 -4.19 -21.66
CA THR A 125 3.60 -3.21 -22.37
C THR A 125 2.13 -3.25 -21.97
N ARG A 126 1.70 -4.20 -21.13
CA ARG A 126 0.28 -4.36 -20.76
C ARG A 126 -0.18 -3.51 -19.59
N SER A 127 0.73 -3.10 -18.72
CA SER A 127 0.41 -2.26 -17.56
C SER A 127 1.38 -1.09 -17.48
N VAL A 128 0.85 0.09 -17.16
CA VAL A 128 1.67 1.27 -16.92
C VAL A 128 1.90 1.39 -15.42
N ARG A 129 3.15 1.63 -15.02
CA ARG A 129 3.49 1.96 -13.64
C ARG A 129 3.53 3.46 -13.44
N VAL A 130 2.96 3.91 -12.33
CA VAL A 130 2.91 5.32 -11.96
C VAL A 130 3.51 5.47 -10.57
N ASP A 131 4.63 6.17 -10.48
CA ASP A 131 5.26 6.49 -9.21
C ASP A 131 4.50 7.64 -8.53
N LEU A 132 3.95 7.36 -7.35
CA LEU A 132 3.25 8.31 -6.49
C LEU A 132 4.17 8.82 -5.35
N GLY A 133 5.48 8.58 -5.45
CA GLY A 133 6.53 8.99 -4.53
C GLY A 133 6.89 7.93 -3.49
N GLN A 134 5.90 7.37 -2.79
CA GLN A 134 6.13 6.35 -1.76
C GLN A 134 5.76 4.93 -2.19
N ILE A 135 4.95 4.82 -3.23
CA ILE A 135 4.48 3.57 -3.80
C ILE A 135 4.37 3.70 -5.31
N GLU A 136 4.69 2.62 -6.01
CA GLU A 136 4.36 2.47 -7.43
C GLU A 136 2.93 1.96 -7.53
N ALA A 137 2.06 2.75 -8.14
CA ALA A 137 0.73 2.33 -8.54
C ALA A 137 0.77 1.62 -9.90
N ILE A 138 -0.21 0.77 -10.11
CA ILE A 138 -0.40 0.02 -11.36
C ILE A 138 -1.64 0.58 -12.06
N MET A 139 -1.50 0.86 -13.35
CA MET A 139 -2.59 1.21 -14.25
C MET A 139 -2.76 0.09 -15.28
N PRO A 140 -3.70 -0.85 -15.04
CA PRO A 140 -4.01 -1.93 -15.98
C PRO A 140 -4.48 -1.40 -17.33
N LEU A 141 -4.38 -2.21 -18.39
CA LEU A 141 -4.80 -1.83 -19.74
C LEU A 141 -6.24 -1.31 -19.81
N ALA A 142 -7.16 -1.89 -19.03
CA ALA A 142 -8.57 -1.46 -18.98
C ALA A 142 -8.76 -0.05 -18.37
N GLU A 143 -7.79 0.41 -17.58
CA GLU A 143 -7.80 1.69 -16.90
C GLU A 143 -6.97 2.76 -17.65
N GLN A 144 -6.36 2.38 -18.78
CA GLN A 144 -5.64 3.27 -19.69
C GLN A 144 -6.60 3.90 -20.70
N ALA A 145 -6.53 5.21 -20.86
CA ALA A 145 -7.34 5.93 -21.83
C ALA A 145 -6.87 5.60 -23.27
N PRO A 146 -7.77 5.19 -24.17
CA PRO A 146 -7.43 4.92 -25.56
C PRO A 146 -6.77 6.13 -26.23
N GLY A 147 -5.65 5.91 -26.92
CA GLY A 147 -4.92 6.95 -27.66
C GLY A 147 -4.07 7.89 -26.79
N GLU A 148 -4.07 7.75 -25.47
CA GLU A 148 -3.17 8.49 -24.59
C GLU A 148 -1.78 7.84 -24.55
N GLU A 149 -0.73 8.64 -24.74
CA GLU A 149 0.65 8.16 -24.66
C GLU A 149 1.18 8.21 -23.22
N TYR A 150 1.68 7.06 -22.76
CA TYR A 150 2.24 6.85 -21.43
C TYR A 150 3.77 6.75 -21.47
N THR A 151 4.43 7.86 -21.84
CA THR A 151 5.89 7.93 -21.94
C THR A 151 6.55 8.04 -20.57
N HIS A 152 7.70 7.37 -20.40
CA HIS A 152 8.47 7.45 -19.16
C HIS A 152 8.83 8.91 -18.81
N GLY A 153 8.70 9.28 -17.53
CA GLY A 153 8.96 10.62 -17.03
C GLY A 153 7.80 11.60 -17.19
N LYS A 154 6.75 11.25 -17.95
CA LYS A 154 5.55 12.07 -18.06
C LYS A 154 4.87 12.17 -16.69
N ARG A 155 4.59 13.40 -16.25
CA ARG A 155 3.77 13.67 -15.07
C ARG A 155 2.31 13.70 -15.48
N MET A 156 1.45 13.05 -14.71
CA MET A 156 0.02 13.11 -14.96
C MET A 156 -0.77 12.88 -13.69
N ARG A 157 -2.02 13.35 -13.69
CA ARG A 157 -2.96 13.06 -12.63
C ARG A 157 -3.73 11.78 -12.92
N VAL A 158 -3.90 10.93 -11.92
CA VAL A 158 -4.58 9.64 -12.01
C VAL A 158 -5.62 9.51 -10.91
N TYR A 159 -6.71 8.82 -11.20
CA TYR A 159 -7.74 8.52 -10.21
C TYR A 159 -7.40 7.22 -9.48
N VAL A 160 -7.44 7.22 -8.15
CA VAL A 160 -7.21 6.00 -7.35
C VAL A 160 -8.49 5.19 -7.29
N VAL A 161 -8.51 4.04 -7.98
CA VAL A 161 -9.67 3.16 -8.08
C VAL A 161 -9.81 2.29 -6.83
N SER A 162 -8.71 1.68 -6.39
CA SER A 162 -8.71 0.85 -5.19
C SER A 162 -7.33 0.71 -4.58
N VAL A 163 -7.28 0.58 -3.26
CA VAL A 163 -6.06 0.27 -2.51
C VAL A 163 -6.23 -1.05 -1.77
N ARG A 164 -5.40 -2.05 -2.10
CA ARG A 164 -5.56 -3.42 -1.59
C ARG A 164 -4.31 -3.86 -0.85
N LYS A 165 -4.47 -4.65 0.21
CA LYS A 165 -3.36 -5.39 0.83
C LYS A 165 -3.14 -6.69 0.05
N GLU A 166 -1.99 -6.86 -0.58
CA GLU A 166 -1.59 -8.14 -1.19
C GLU A 166 -0.43 -8.79 -0.42
N LEU A 167 -0.14 -10.06 -0.74
CA LEU A 167 0.96 -10.83 -0.15
C LEU A 167 2.34 -10.16 -0.30
N ARG A 168 2.51 -9.30 -1.31
CA ARG A 168 3.78 -8.61 -1.60
C ARG A 168 3.82 -7.16 -1.11
N GLY A 169 2.79 -6.72 -0.39
CA GLY A 169 2.62 -5.35 0.10
C GLY A 169 1.33 -4.70 -0.42
N PRO A 170 1.08 -3.43 -0.07
CA PRO A 170 -0.05 -2.70 -0.62
C PRO A 170 0.08 -2.56 -2.14
N GLN A 171 -1.04 -2.67 -2.84
CA GLN A 171 -1.17 -2.43 -4.26
C GLN A 171 -2.18 -1.31 -4.48
N VAL A 172 -1.77 -0.28 -5.23
CA VAL A 172 -2.62 0.86 -5.58
C VAL A 172 -2.96 0.73 -7.06
N ILE A 173 -4.25 0.63 -7.37
CA ILE A 173 -4.75 0.61 -8.74
C ILE A 173 -5.24 2.00 -9.09
N VAL A 174 -4.72 2.54 -10.21
CA VAL A 174 -5.07 3.87 -10.70
C VAL A 174 -5.66 3.82 -12.09
N SER A 175 -6.37 4.89 -12.45
CA SER A 175 -7.12 4.99 -13.69
C SER A 175 -7.06 6.35 -14.35
N ARG A 176 -7.06 6.31 -15.68
CA ARG A 176 -7.25 7.45 -16.58
C ARG A 176 -8.61 7.43 -17.28
N THR A 177 -9.32 6.30 -17.26
CA THR A 177 -10.64 6.14 -17.90
C THR A 177 -11.81 6.48 -16.98
N HIS A 178 -11.64 6.38 -15.66
CA HIS A 178 -12.73 6.52 -14.70
C HIS A 178 -13.42 7.91 -14.76
N PRO A 179 -14.76 8.01 -14.80
CA PRO A 179 -15.47 9.30 -14.91
C PRO A 179 -15.23 10.25 -13.72
N ASN A 180 -14.99 9.72 -12.52
CA ASN A 180 -14.64 10.55 -11.36
C ASN A 180 -13.31 11.30 -11.52
N LEU A 181 -12.43 10.90 -12.44
CA LEU A 181 -11.25 11.69 -12.77
C LEU A 181 -11.66 13.09 -13.26
N VAL A 182 -12.65 13.17 -14.16
CA VAL A 182 -13.19 14.43 -14.67
C VAL A 182 -13.78 15.25 -13.52
N LYS A 183 -14.57 14.61 -12.65
CA LYS A 183 -15.16 15.27 -11.46
C LYS A 183 -14.10 15.93 -10.58
N LYS A 184 -13.02 15.19 -10.28
CA LYS A 184 -11.93 15.66 -9.41
C LYS A 184 -11.09 16.74 -10.08
N LEU A 185 -10.83 16.63 -11.38
CA LEU A 185 -10.14 17.68 -12.13
C LEU A 185 -10.93 18.99 -12.16
N PHE A 186 -12.24 18.92 -12.37
CA PHE A 186 -13.09 20.11 -12.28
C PHE A 186 -13.12 20.71 -10.88
N ALA A 187 -13.12 19.89 -9.83
CA ALA A 187 -13.04 20.39 -8.45
C ALA A 187 -11.72 21.14 -8.17
N LEU A 188 -10.60 20.72 -8.76
CA LEU A 188 -9.32 21.43 -8.65
C LEU A 188 -9.28 22.75 -9.44
N GLU A 189 -9.98 22.82 -10.56
CA GLU A 189 -9.93 23.97 -11.49
C GLU A 189 -11.03 25.01 -11.23
N VAL A 190 -12.15 24.60 -10.61
CA VAL A 190 -13.35 25.41 -10.40
C VAL A 190 -13.62 25.56 -8.89
N PRO A 191 -13.27 26.70 -8.27
CA PRO A 191 -13.48 26.95 -6.84
C PRO A 191 -14.94 26.79 -6.41
N GLU A 192 -15.89 27.12 -7.28
CA GLU A 192 -17.32 27.00 -7.00
C GLU A 192 -17.75 25.53 -6.84
N ILE A 193 -17.05 24.58 -7.48
CA ILE A 193 -17.28 23.14 -7.30
C ILE A 193 -16.67 22.66 -5.99
N GLU A 194 -15.45 23.10 -5.67
CA GLU A 194 -14.79 22.79 -4.41
C GLU A 194 -15.61 23.26 -3.19
N GLN A 195 -16.21 24.44 -3.29
CA GLN A 195 -17.07 25.03 -2.24
C GLN A 195 -18.50 24.45 -2.20
N GLY A 196 -18.87 23.58 -3.14
CA GLY A 196 -20.23 23.02 -3.25
C GLY A 196 -21.30 24.00 -3.72
N ILE A 197 -20.91 25.17 -4.22
CA ILE A 197 -21.83 26.16 -4.83
C ILE A 197 -22.34 25.63 -6.17
N VAL A 198 -21.46 24.96 -6.92
CA VAL A 198 -21.78 24.25 -8.16
C VAL A 198 -21.55 22.76 -7.92
N GLU A 199 -22.50 21.94 -8.31
CA GLU A 199 -22.43 20.49 -8.16
C GLU A 199 -22.48 19.84 -9.55
N ILE A 200 -21.57 18.89 -9.79
CA ILE A 200 -21.66 18.01 -10.95
C ILE A 200 -22.64 16.89 -10.60
N LYS A 201 -23.82 16.92 -11.24
CA LYS A 201 -24.92 15.98 -11.00
C LYS A 201 -24.69 14.63 -11.66
N GLU A 202 -24.18 14.63 -12.90
CA GLU A 202 -23.97 13.42 -13.68
C GLU A 202 -22.79 13.58 -14.64
N ILE A 203 -22.11 12.48 -14.95
CA ILE A 203 -20.99 12.44 -15.91
C ILE A 203 -21.18 11.24 -16.84
N ALA A 204 -21.25 11.50 -18.14
CA ALA A 204 -21.17 10.48 -19.18
C ALA A 204 -19.84 10.64 -19.93
N ARG A 205 -18.98 9.61 -19.89
CA ARG A 205 -17.60 9.70 -20.38
C ARG A 205 -17.27 8.58 -21.37
N GLU A 206 -16.78 8.97 -22.54
CA GLU A 206 -16.03 8.15 -23.48
C GLU A 206 -14.56 8.58 -23.40
N ALA A 207 -13.78 7.90 -22.55
CA ALA A 207 -12.42 8.30 -22.21
C ALA A 207 -11.53 8.45 -23.45
N GLY A 208 -10.77 9.55 -23.52
CA GLY A 208 -9.90 9.89 -24.66
C GLY A 208 -10.64 10.49 -25.86
N HIS A 209 -11.98 10.57 -25.83
CA HIS A 209 -12.78 11.11 -26.92
C HIS A 209 -13.66 12.28 -26.48
N ARG A 210 -14.64 12.02 -25.60
CA ARG A 210 -15.61 13.03 -25.17
C ARG A 210 -16.22 12.71 -23.80
N SER A 211 -16.34 13.75 -22.98
CA SER A 211 -17.11 13.75 -21.74
C SER A 211 -18.27 14.75 -21.81
N LYS A 212 -19.41 14.39 -21.23
CA LYS A 212 -20.53 15.29 -20.96
C LYS A 212 -20.75 15.36 -19.47
N ILE A 213 -20.84 16.59 -18.95
CA ILE A 213 -21.11 16.83 -17.53
C ILE A 213 -22.39 17.65 -17.37
N ALA A 214 -23.25 17.24 -16.45
CA ALA A 214 -24.44 18.00 -16.06
C ALA A 214 -24.14 18.76 -14.77
N VAL A 215 -24.28 20.09 -14.78
CA VAL A 215 -23.93 20.93 -13.63
C VAL A 215 -25.13 21.73 -13.12
N HIS A 216 -25.21 21.89 -11.81
CA HIS A 216 -26.27 22.67 -11.15
C HIS A 216 -25.65 23.61 -10.13
N SER A 217 -26.17 24.83 -10.00
CA SER A 217 -25.75 25.72 -8.91
C SER A 217 -26.80 25.75 -7.81
N ASN A 218 -26.33 25.59 -6.58
CA ASN A 218 -27.12 25.75 -5.36
C ASN A 218 -27.32 27.23 -4.99
N ASN A 219 -26.58 28.15 -5.63
CA ASN A 219 -26.75 29.59 -5.48
C ASN A 219 -27.37 30.19 -6.76
N PRO A 220 -28.57 30.79 -6.69
CA PRO A 220 -29.22 31.43 -7.84
C PRO A 220 -28.40 32.54 -8.52
N GLU A 221 -27.47 33.16 -7.79
CA GLU A 221 -26.61 34.23 -8.32
C GLU A 221 -25.42 33.70 -9.13
N VAL A 222 -25.17 32.38 -9.11
CA VAL A 222 -24.00 31.76 -9.74
C VAL A 222 -24.43 30.93 -10.96
N ASN A 223 -23.89 31.28 -12.13
CA ASN A 223 -24.11 30.49 -13.34
C ASN A 223 -23.19 29.26 -13.36
N ALA A 224 -23.76 28.07 -13.14
CA ALA A 224 -23.00 26.81 -13.07
C ALA A 224 -22.13 26.55 -14.33
N LYS A 225 -22.72 26.69 -15.52
CA LYS A 225 -22.02 26.48 -16.79
C LYS A 225 -20.87 27.48 -16.98
N GLY A 226 -21.12 28.75 -16.70
CA GLY A 226 -20.13 29.83 -16.78
C GLY A 226 -18.96 29.64 -15.82
N ALA A 227 -19.25 29.22 -14.58
CA ALA A 227 -18.22 28.89 -13.59
C ALA A 227 -17.29 27.76 -14.05
N CYS A 228 -17.86 26.71 -14.67
CA CYS A 228 -17.07 25.58 -15.16
C CYS A 228 -16.26 25.91 -16.43
N ILE A 229 -16.76 26.79 -17.30
CA ILE A 229 -16.03 27.24 -18.50
C ILE A 229 -14.88 28.18 -18.10
N GLY A 230 -15.13 29.10 -17.17
CA GLY A 230 -14.18 30.12 -16.75
C GLY A 230 -13.92 31.21 -17.81
N PRO A 231 -13.14 32.25 -17.46
CA PRO A 231 -12.76 33.32 -18.38
C PRO A 231 -12.21 32.79 -19.70
N MET A 232 -12.83 33.17 -20.82
CA MET A 232 -12.44 32.74 -22.17
C MET A 232 -12.34 31.21 -22.35
N GLY A 233 -12.97 30.39 -21.50
CA GLY A 233 -12.88 28.93 -21.55
C GLY A 233 -11.62 28.34 -20.89
N GLN A 234 -10.86 29.11 -20.11
CA GLN A 234 -9.58 28.66 -19.57
C GLN A 234 -9.70 27.42 -18.69
N ARG A 235 -10.75 27.33 -17.85
CA ARG A 235 -10.91 26.25 -16.86
C ARG A 235 -11.21 24.93 -17.55
N VAL A 236 -12.24 24.91 -18.41
CA VAL A 236 -12.56 23.71 -19.18
C VAL A 236 -11.39 23.27 -20.07
N ARG A 237 -10.65 24.20 -20.69
CA ARG A 237 -9.48 23.85 -21.51
C ARG A 237 -8.35 23.24 -20.67
N ALA A 238 -8.12 23.71 -19.45
CA ALA A 238 -7.13 23.12 -18.56
C ALA A 238 -7.46 21.65 -18.26
N VAL A 239 -8.74 21.35 -17.99
CA VAL A 239 -9.21 19.97 -17.79
C VAL A 239 -9.09 19.14 -19.06
N MET A 240 -9.48 19.69 -20.23
CA MET A 240 -9.32 19.00 -21.53
C MET A 240 -7.87 18.66 -21.81
N HIS A 241 -6.94 19.59 -21.54
CA HIS A 241 -5.51 19.39 -21.77
C HIS A 241 -4.95 18.29 -20.85
N GLU A 242 -5.33 18.30 -19.56
CA GLU A 242 -4.95 17.22 -18.63
C GLU A 242 -5.48 15.86 -19.08
N LEU A 243 -6.59 15.81 -19.83
CA LEU A 243 -7.19 14.58 -20.38
C LEU A 243 -6.78 14.30 -21.83
N ASN A 244 -5.62 14.80 -22.28
CA ASN A 244 -5.08 14.57 -23.61
C ASN A 244 -6.04 15.02 -24.74
N GLU A 245 -6.60 16.22 -24.59
CA GLU A 245 -7.52 16.86 -25.54
C GLU A 245 -8.89 16.16 -25.67
N GLU A 246 -9.31 15.40 -24.65
CA GLU A 246 -10.68 14.88 -24.55
C GLU A 246 -11.69 16.04 -24.59
N LYS A 247 -12.69 15.97 -25.47
CA LYS A 247 -13.70 17.04 -25.63
C LYS A 247 -14.66 17.06 -24.45
N ILE A 248 -14.93 18.23 -23.86
CA ILE A 248 -15.89 18.33 -22.74
C ILE A 248 -17.08 19.22 -23.10
N ASP A 249 -18.28 18.66 -23.02
CA ASP A 249 -19.53 19.41 -23.13
C ASP A 249 -20.14 19.62 -21.74
N ILE A 250 -20.46 20.88 -21.41
CA ILE A 250 -21.03 21.28 -20.13
C ILE A 250 -22.50 21.66 -20.36
N VAL A 251 -23.40 20.92 -19.72
CA VAL A 251 -24.86 21.04 -19.82
C VAL A 251 -25.42 21.61 -18.52
#